data_AF-A0A6C1ELH6-F1
#
_entry.id   AF-A0A6C1ELH6-F1
#
_cell.length_a   1.000
_cell.length_b   1.000
_cell.length_c   1.000
_cell.angle_alpha   90.00
_cell.angle_beta   90.00
_cell.angle_gamma   90.00
#
_symmetry.space_group_name_H-M   'P 1'
#
loop_
_entity.id
_entity.type
_entity.pdbx_description
1 polymer ?
#
loop_
_entity_poly.entity_id
_entity_poly.type
_entity_poly.pdbx_seq_one_letter_code
_entity_poly.pdbx_strand_id
1 'polypeptide(L)'
;MLATNFLPEKYLVRFHLEKFLNDYNPYILMVFFVSLFLIIIHFGSKKRKEKKDKAFNKYLIEQQDKLFEDEDAREILAQLYRCHPRASKLPMQNQKVLLLEQYQLITKAASQAVVDMTDPKFPYVLQPEAEQRIKKELAAEKPK
;
A
#
# COMPACT_ATOMS: atom_id res chain seq x y z
N MET A 1 -0.31 10.79 -50.45
CA MET A 1 0.14 10.67 -49.05
C MET A 1 -0.39 9.35 -48.49
N LEU A 2 0.37 8.27 -48.59
CA LEU A 2 0.00 6.92 -48.11
C LEU A 2 0.91 6.40 -46.99
N ALA A 3 1.80 7.25 -46.47
CA ALA A 3 2.92 6.83 -45.60
C ALA A 3 2.50 6.49 -44.15
N THR A 4 1.25 6.74 -43.74
CA THR A 4 0.73 6.44 -42.40
C THR A 4 -0.20 5.23 -42.35
N ASN A 5 -0.35 4.50 -43.47
CA ASN A 5 -1.27 3.36 -43.55
C ASN A 5 -0.59 2.06 -43.09
N PHE A 6 -1.11 1.48 -42.01
CA PHE A 6 -0.69 0.16 -41.50
C PHE A 6 -1.30 -1.02 -42.30
N LEU A 7 -2.05 -0.76 -43.37
CA LEU A 7 -2.73 -1.76 -44.20
C LEU A 7 -2.25 -1.71 -45.66
N PRO A 8 -2.07 -2.87 -46.32
CA PRO A 8 -1.73 -2.92 -47.74
C PRO A 8 -2.83 -2.31 -48.63
N GLU A 9 -2.42 -1.63 -49.70
CA GLU A 9 -3.29 -0.92 -50.64
C GLU A 9 -4.44 -1.79 -51.19
N LYS A 10 -4.15 -3.07 -51.50
CA LYS A 10 -5.17 -4.05 -51.95
C LYS A 10 -6.38 -4.15 -51.00
N TYR A 11 -6.18 -4.01 -49.69
CA TYR A 11 -7.26 -4.03 -48.72
C TYR A 11 -7.95 -2.67 -48.59
N LEU A 12 -7.20 -1.57 -48.73
CA LEU A 12 -7.76 -0.22 -48.70
C LEU A 12 -8.76 0.00 -49.85
N VAL A 13 -8.40 -0.44 -51.06
CA VAL A 13 -9.25 -0.41 -52.24
C VAL A 13 -10.49 -1.29 -52.03
N ARG A 14 -10.28 -2.53 -51.57
CA ARG A 14 -11.36 -3.51 -51.39
C ARG A 14 -12.40 -3.07 -50.35
N PHE A 15 -11.99 -2.33 -49.33
CA PHE A 15 -12.88 -1.80 -48.30
C PHE A 15 -13.29 -0.34 -48.52
N HIS A 16 -12.92 0.26 -49.66
CA HIS A 16 -13.18 1.67 -49.98
C HIS A 16 -12.72 2.67 -48.90
N LEU A 17 -11.64 2.33 -48.19
CA LEU A 17 -11.11 3.12 -47.08
C LEU A 17 -10.18 4.26 -47.52
N GLU A 18 -9.78 4.30 -48.79
CA GLU A 18 -8.80 5.27 -49.31
C GLU A 18 -9.23 6.72 -49.10
N LYS A 19 -10.47 7.05 -49.49
CA LYS A 19 -11.01 8.40 -49.37
C LYS A 19 -11.19 8.79 -47.91
N PHE A 20 -11.74 7.89 -47.11
CA PHE A 20 -11.90 8.08 -45.67
C PHE A 20 -10.55 8.35 -44.99
N LEU A 21 -9.55 7.51 -45.23
CA LEU A 21 -8.23 7.68 -44.63
C LEU A 21 -7.58 8.99 -45.07
N ASN A 22 -7.71 9.38 -46.34
CA ASN A 22 -7.16 10.64 -46.83
C ASN A 22 -7.84 11.87 -46.19
N ASP A 23 -9.17 11.85 -46.07
CA ASP A 23 -9.95 12.97 -45.52
C ASP A 23 -9.77 13.10 -43.98
N TYR A 24 -9.63 11.97 -43.27
CA TYR A 24 -9.56 11.95 -41.81
C TYR A 24 -8.16 11.71 -41.24
N ASN A 25 -7.12 11.51 -42.07
CA ASN A 25 -5.73 11.30 -41.65
C ASN A 25 -5.28 12.25 -40.51
N PRO A 26 -5.47 13.59 -40.61
CA PRO A 26 -5.01 14.50 -39.55
C PRO A 26 -5.72 14.26 -38.21
N TYR A 27 -7.02 13.94 -38.22
CA TYR A 27 -7.78 13.65 -37.01
C TYR A 27 -7.38 12.30 -36.39
N ILE A 28 -7.17 11.29 -37.22
CA ILE A 28 -6.70 9.96 -36.77
C ILE A 28 -5.34 10.10 -36.08
N LEU A 29 -4.41 10.84 -36.69
CA LEU A 29 -3.09 11.10 -36.09
C LEU A 29 -3.21 11.89 -34.79
N MET A 30 -4.05 12.92 -34.74
CA MET A 30 -4.28 13.69 -33.51
C MET A 30 -4.79 12.81 -32.36
N VAL A 31 -5.82 11.99 -32.62
CA VAL A 31 -6.38 11.07 -31.61
C VAL A 31 -5.33 10.04 -31.19
N PHE A 32 -4.55 9.51 -32.14
CA PHE A 32 -3.47 8.58 -31.84
C PHE A 32 -2.44 9.19 -30.89
N PHE A 33 -1.93 10.40 -31.18
CA PHE A 33 -0.95 11.06 -30.31
C PHE A 33 -1.51 11.40 -28.93
N VAL A 34 -2.75 11.85 -28.84
CA VAL A 34 -3.42 12.10 -27.55
C VAL A 34 -3.55 10.80 -26.76
N SER A 35 -3.98 9.71 -27.40
CA SER A 35 -4.11 8.41 -26.74
C SER A 35 -2.75 7.87 -26.25
N LEU A 36 -1.71 7.99 -27.08
CA LEU A 36 -0.35 7.58 -26.75
C LEU A 36 0.18 8.38 -25.54
N PHE A 37 -0.09 9.70 -25.52
CA PHE A 37 0.29 10.56 -24.41
C PHE A 37 -0.38 10.13 -23.09
N LEU A 38 -1.67 9.82 -23.11
CA LEU A 38 -2.40 9.31 -21.95
C LEU A 38 -1.80 7.99 -21.43
N ILE A 39 -1.45 7.07 -22.33
CA ILE A 39 -0.82 5.79 -21.98
C ILE A 39 0.54 6.02 -21.30
N ILE A 40 1.38 6.90 -21.86
CA ILE A 40 2.71 7.22 -21.30
C ILE A 40 2.59 7.80 -19.90
N ILE A 41 1.66 8.74 -19.68
CA ILE A 41 1.41 9.31 -18.35
C ILE A 41 0.94 8.24 -17.38
N HIS A 42 -0.03 7.41 -17.77
CA HIS A 42 -0.58 6.39 -16.90
C HIS A 42 0.48 5.36 -16.50
N PHE A 43 1.28 4.90 -17.46
CA PHE A 43 2.36 3.95 -17.20
C PHE A 43 3.46 4.56 -16.34
N GLY A 44 3.85 5.81 -16.63
CA GLY A 44 4.82 6.56 -15.82
C GLY A 44 4.35 6.76 -14.39
N SER A 45 3.09 7.13 -14.19
CA SER A 45 2.47 7.30 -12.87
C SER A 45 2.46 5.98 -12.09
N LYS A 46 2.00 4.88 -12.72
CA LYS A 46 2.00 3.55 -12.11
C LYS A 46 3.39 3.13 -11.66
N LYS A 47 4.40 3.24 -12.55
CA LYS A 47 5.78 2.86 -12.23
C LYS A 47 6.40 3.71 -11.12
N ARG A 48 6.07 5.00 -11.06
CA ARG A 48 6.51 5.89 -9.96
C ARG A 48 5.84 5.49 -8.64
N LYS A 49 4.54 5.19 -8.66
CA LYS A 49 3.79 4.74 -7.49
C LYS A 49 4.37 3.43 -6.95
N GLU A 50 4.58 2.43 -7.81
CA GLU A 50 5.18 1.14 -7.42
C GLU A 50 6.55 1.31 -6.73
N LYS A 51 7.41 2.20 -7.26
CA LYS A 51 8.69 2.52 -6.62
C LYS A 51 8.52 3.15 -5.24
N LYS A 52 7.60 4.11 -5.10
CA LYS A 52 7.31 4.76 -3.82
C LYS A 52 6.72 3.78 -2.81
N ASP A 53 5.76 2.95 -3.22
CA ASP A 53 5.12 1.94 -2.38
C ASP A 53 6.17 0.93 -1.88
N LYS A 54 7.10 0.51 -2.75
CA LYS A 54 8.19 -0.39 -2.37
C LYS A 54 9.17 0.23 -1.38
N ALA A 55 9.52 1.51 -1.57
CA ALA A 55 10.38 2.24 -0.64
C ALA A 55 9.68 2.46 0.72
N PHE A 56 8.40 2.82 0.70
CA PHE A 56 7.57 2.98 1.89
C PHE A 56 7.43 1.66 2.66
N ASN A 57 7.14 0.56 1.97
CA ASN A 57 7.04 -0.75 2.59
C ASN A 57 8.36 -1.20 3.23
N LYS A 58 9.49 -0.94 2.57
CA LYS A 58 10.81 -1.21 3.15
C LYS A 58 11.02 -0.41 4.44
N TYR A 59 10.75 0.89 4.39
CA TYR A 59 10.84 1.75 5.56
C TYR A 59 9.92 1.30 6.70
N LEU A 60 8.67 0.92 6.39
CA LEU A 60 7.70 0.41 7.34
C LEU A 60 8.24 -0.83 8.06
N ILE A 61 8.74 -1.81 7.31
CA ILE A 61 9.33 -3.04 7.87
C ILE A 61 10.55 -2.70 8.74
N GLU A 62 11.46 -1.85 8.26
CA GLU A 62 12.65 -1.43 9.04
C GLU A 62 12.28 -0.78 10.38
N GLN A 63 11.19 -0.01 10.44
CA GLN A 63 10.72 0.60 11.69
C GLN A 63 10.01 -0.41 12.60
N GLN A 64 9.27 -1.36 12.02
CA GLN A 64 8.68 -2.46 12.77
C GLN A 64 9.79 -3.30 13.43
N ASP A 65 10.81 -3.68 12.67
CA ASP A 65 11.93 -4.50 13.18
C ASP A 65 12.62 -3.81 14.37
N LYS A 66 12.88 -2.51 14.27
CA LYS A 66 13.42 -1.71 15.40
C LYS A 66 12.52 -1.70 16.63
N LEU A 67 11.20 -1.70 16.46
CA LEU A 67 10.25 -1.79 17.57
C LEU A 67 10.19 -3.19 18.17
N PHE A 68 10.47 -4.24 17.38
CA PHE A 68 10.61 -5.60 17.89
C PHE A 68 11.95 -5.83 18.60
N GLU A 69 12.97 -5.02 18.35
CA GLU A 69 14.25 -5.06 19.09
C GLU A 69 14.18 -4.29 20.41
N ASP A 70 13.23 -3.36 20.55
CA ASP A 70 13.07 -2.48 21.71
C ASP A 70 12.30 -3.15 22.85
N GLU A 71 12.89 -3.22 24.05
CA GLU A 71 12.33 -3.97 25.19
C GLU A 71 10.95 -3.46 25.62
N ASP A 72 10.76 -2.14 25.73
CA ASP A 72 9.48 -1.54 26.14
C ASP A 72 8.36 -1.86 25.12
N ALA A 73 8.66 -1.74 23.83
CA ALA A 73 7.72 -2.05 22.76
C ALA A 73 7.37 -3.55 22.74
N ARG A 74 8.37 -4.43 22.94
CA ARG A 74 8.15 -5.88 23.05
C ARG A 74 7.28 -6.23 24.24
N GLU A 75 7.47 -5.58 25.39
CA GLU A 75 6.65 -5.83 26.58
C GLU A 75 5.17 -5.49 26.31
N ILE A 76 4.90 -4.34 25.67
CA ILE A 76 3.55 -3.93 25.27
C ILE A 76 2.94 -4.94 24.29
N LEU A 77 3.71 -5.38 23.29
CA LEU A 77 3.27 -6.38 22.32
C LEU A 77 2.97 -7.73 22.97
N ALA A 78 3.81 -8.18 23.90
CA ALA A 78 3.61 -9.40 24.66
C ALA A 78 2.37 -9.32 25.58
N GLN A 79 2.16 -8.16 26.22
CA GLN A 79 0.97 -7.90 27.01
C GLN A 79 -0.30 -8.03 26.15
N LEU A 80 -0.32 -7.39 24.98
CA LEU A 80 -1.46 -7.48 24.06
C LEU A 80 -1.65 -8.91 23.53
N TYR A 81 -0.57 -9.64 23.27
CA TYR A 81 -0.63 -11.03 22.81
C TYR A 81 -1.26 -11.96 23.84
N ARG A 82 -0.93 -11.79 25.13
CA ARG A 82 -1.55 -12.55 26.24
C ARG A 82 -3.06 -12.31 26.35
N CYS A 83 -3.53 -11.14 25.97
CA CYS A 83 -4.95 -10.78 25.98
C CYS A 83 -5.68 -11.09 24.67
N HIS A 84 -4.97 -11.48 23.61
CA HIS A 84 -5.53 -11.71 22.28
C HIS A 84 -6.64 -12.78 22.31
N PRO A 85 -7.78 -12.60 21.59
CA PRO A 85 -8.10 -11.50 20.67
C PRO A 85 -8.74 -10.27 21.33
N ARG A 86 -8.79 -10.19 22.66
CA ARG A 86 -9.42 -9.07 23.36
C ARG A 86 -8.50 -7.85 23.36
N ALA A 87 -9.12 -6.68 23.36
CA ALA A 87 -8.40 -5.42 23.50
C ALA A 87 -7.82 -5.26 24.92
N SER A 88 -6.65 -4.63 25.02
CA SER A 88 -6.06 -4.20 26.29
C SER A 88 -5.99 -2.68 26.34
N LYS A 89 -6.15 -2.10 27.54
CA LYS A 89 -6.08 -0.66 27.75
C LYS A 89 -4.62 -0.21 27.83
N LEU A 90 -4.17 0.59 26.86
CA LEU A 90 -2.82 1.17 26.84
C LEU A 90 -2.86 2.69 26.98
N PRO A 91 -1.83 3.31 27.59
CA PRO A 91 -1.76 4.77 27.71
C PRO A 91 -1.61 5.42 26.32
N MET A 92 -2.53 6.32 25.98
CA MET A 92 -2.59 6.96 24.65
C MET A 92 -1.39 7.87 24.37
N GLN A 93 -0.82 8.44 25.43
CA GLN A 93 0.29 9.39 25.33
C GLN A 93 1.66 8.71 25.45
N ASN A 94 1.70 7.39 25.65
CA ASN A 94 2.96 6.67 25.69
C ASN A 94 3.58 6.63 24.28
N GLN A 95 4.84 7.06 24.17
CA GLN A 95 5.55 7.16 22.90
C GLN A 95 5.62 5.83 22.15
N LYS A 96 5.86 4.71 22.85
CA LYS A 96 5.94 3.37 22.22
C LYS A 96 4.58 2.93 21.70
N VAL A 97 3.50 3.18 22.44
CA VAL A 97 2.13 2.90 21.99
C VAL A 97 1.82 3.67 20.70
N LEU A 98 2.17 4.96 20.64
CA LEU A 98 1.99 5.78 19.44
C LEU A 98 2.78 5.26 18.24
N LEU A 99 4.05 4.86 18.45
CA LEU A 99 4.88 4.31 17.38
C LEU A 99 4.36 2.95 16.89
N LEU A 100 3.97 2.06 17.81
CA LEU A 100 3.37 0.76 17.47
C LEU A 100 2.07 0.94 16.66
N GLU A 101 1.25 1.94 16.98
CA GLU A 101 0.04 2.29 16.22
C GLU A 101 0.41 2.85 14.83
N GLN A 102 1.33 3.82 14.78
CA GLN A 102 1.78 4.47 13.54
C GLN A 102 2.35 3.47 12.53
N TYR A 103 3.11 2.48 13.00
CA TYR A 103 3.72 1.44 12.16
C TYR A 103 2.90 0.16 12.06
N GLN A 104 1.59 0.24 12.34
CA GLN A 104 0.60 -0.81 12.06
C GLN A 104 0.87 -2.14 12.78
N LEU A 105 1.49 -2.10 13.96
CA LEU A 105 1.66 -3.27 14.82
C LEU A 105 0.48 -3.44 15.80
N ILE A 106 -0.14 -2.33 16.19
CA ILE A 106 -1.36 -2.30 17.01
C ILE A 106 -2.39 -1.36 16.38
N THR A 107 -3.65 -1.47 16.81
CA THR A 107 -4.69 -0.51 16.42
C THR A 107 -5.70 -0.31 17.51
N LYS A 108 -6.37 0.85 17.51
CA LYS A 108 -7.48 1.14 18.40
C LYS A 108 -8.64 0.18 18.12
N ALA A 109 -9.15 -0.45 19.17
CA ALA A 109 -10.28 -1.36 19.06
C ALA A 109 -11.65 -0.66 19.00
N ALA A 110 -11.68 0.65 19.24
CA ALA A 110 -12.87 1.49 19.21
C ALA A 110 -12.54 2.89 18.66
N SER A 111 -13.54 3.62 18.16
CA SER A 111 -13.38 5.03 17.78
C SER A 111 -13.53 5.99 18.97
N GLN A 112 -14.23 5.56 20.02
CA GLN A 112 -14.49 6.33 21.23
C GLN A 112 -14.42 5.41 22.46
N ALA A 113 -13.93 5.95 23.58
CA ALA A 113 -13.93 5.27 24.87
C ALA A 113 -14.02 6.31 26.00
N VAL A 114 -14.64 5.95 27.12
CA VAL A 114 -14.56 6.74 28.34
C VAL A 114 -13.14 6.63 28.88
N VAL A 115 -12.44 7.77 28.93
CA VAL A 115 -11.04 7.87 29.36
C VAL A 115 -10.93 8.79 30.57
N ASP A 116 -10.03 8.42 31.48
CA ASP A 116 -9.57 9.32 32.54
C ASP A 116 -8.74 10.44 31.90
N MET A 117 -8.96 11.69 32.28
CA MET A 117 -8.21 12.82 31.72
C MET A 117 -6.78 12.94 32.27
N THR A 118 -6.50 12.32 33.42
CA THR A 118 -5.18 12.38 34.07
C THR A 118 -4.21 11.32 33.55
N ASP A 119 -4.72 10.13 33.21
CA ASP A 119 -3.97 9.03 32.59
C ASP A 119 -4.83 8.37 31.50
N PRO A 120 -4.93 8.98 30.31
CA PRO A 120 -5.85 8.53 29.28
C PRO A 120 -5.38 7.20 28.69
N LYS A 121 -6.16 6.14 28.97
CA LYS A 121 -5.93 4.79 28.45
C LYS A 121 -7.03 4.38 27.49
N PHE A 122 -6.64 3.83 26.34
CA PHE A 122 -7.56 3.45 25.27
C PHE A 122 -7.44 1.96 24.94
N PRO A 123 -8.51 1.29 24.49
CA PRO A 123 -8.43 -0.12 24.10
C PRO A 123 -7.69 -0.29 22.76
N TYR A 124 -6.63 -1.11 22.77
CA TYR A 124 -5.84 -1.48 21.60
C TYR A 124 -5.84 -3.00 21.39
N VAL A 125 -5.69 -3.43 20.14
CA VAL A 125 -5.50 -4.83 19.73
C VAL A 125 -4.27 -4.97 18.83
N LEU A 126 -3.70 -6.17 18.81
CA LEU A 126 -2.64 -6.53 17.85
C LEU A 126 -3.18 -6.56 16.42
N GLN A 127 -2.37 -6.09 15.49
CA GLN A 127 -2.58 -6.30 14.07
C GLN A 127 -2.05 -7.68 13.65
N PRO A 128 -2.56 -8.28 12.55
CA PRO A 128 -2.17 -9.62 12.11
C PRO A 128 -0.66 -9.82 11.90
N GLU A 129 0.04 -8.80 11.38
CA GLU A 129 1.50 -8.85 11.16
C GLU A 129 2.25 -9.03 12.49
N ALA A 130 1.88 -8.25 13.52
CA ALA A 130 2.49 -8.33 14.84
C ALA A 130 2.22 -9.69 15.50
N GLU A 131 0.98 -10.18 15.42
CA GLU A 131 0.59 -11.49 15.95
C GLU A 131 1.40 -12.63 15.32
N GLN A 132 1.56 -12.62 13.99
CA GLN A 132 2.34 -13.62 13.28
C GLN A 132 3.82 -13.61 13.67
N ARG A 133 4.41 -12.42 13.85
CA ARG A 133 5.81 -12.28 14.29
C ARG A 133 6.03 -12.82 15.69
N ILE A 134 5.19 -12.43 16.64
CA ILE A 134 5.26 -12.94 18.03
C ILE A 134 5.12 -14.46 18.06
N LYS A 135 4.18 -15.03 17.28
CA LYS A 135 4.04 -16.50 17.16
C LYS A 135 5.30 -17.18 16.65
N LYS A 136 6.00 -16.58 15.68
CA LYS A 136 7.25 -17.12 15.13
C LYS A 136 8.39 -17.07 16.15
N GLU A 137 8.54 -15.97 16.89
CA GLU A 137 9.53 -15.84 17.98
C GLU A 137 9.30 -16.89 19.07
N LEU A 138 8.07 -17.02 19.56
CA LEU A 138 7.71 -18.01 20.58
C LEU A 138 7.88 -19.46 20.10
N ALA A 139 7.71 -19.73 18.81
CA ALA A 139 7.96 -21.05 18.24
C ALA A 139 9.47 -21.35 18.12
N ALA A 140 10.30 -20.32 17.89
CA ALA A 140 11.76 -20.45 17.83
C ALA A 140 12.41 -20.63 19.22
N GLU A 141 11.80 -20.07 20.27
CA GLU A 141 12.28 -20.18 21.65
C GLU A 141 11.97 -21.53 22.33
N LYS A 142 11.06 -22.34 21.77
CA LYS A 142 10.81 -23.69 22.30
C LYS A 142 11.91 -24.66 21.83
N PRO A 143 12.77 -25.18 22.73
CA PRO A 143 13.70 -26.23 22.34
C PRO A 143 12.90 -27.48 21.93
N LYS A 144 13.41 -28.20 20.92
CA LYS A 144 12.93 -29.54 20.55
C LYS A 144 13.07 -30.52 21.70
#